data_AF-A0A965H383-F1
#
_entry.id   AF-A0A965H383-F1
#
_cell.length_a   1.000
_cell.length_b   1.000
_cell.length_c   1.000
_cell.angle_alpha   90.00
_cell.angle_beta   90.00
_cell.angle_gamma   90.00
#
_symmetry.space_group_name_H-M   'P 1'
#
loop_
_entity.id
_entity.type
_entity.pdbx_description
1 polymer ?
#
loop_
_entity_poly.entity_id
_entity_poly.type
_entity_poly.pdbx_seq_one_letter_code
_entity_poly.pdbx_strand_id
1 'polypeptide(L)'
;MSADFDSEVDLAIDRVHAPGIQRRGTLARVVGLTLEARGIMAPVGSQCVVDAAHGRQIEAEVVGFHNDTLYLMPFHDAAGVAPGAAVRLAGSASTVMLGEALLGRVIDGLGRPLDGKPAPDCRDPVGLQGMPLNPMERGPIRDVLDTGVRAVNGLLTMGRGQRIGLIAGSGVGKSVLLGMMTRFTNADIVVIGLIGERGREVQEFITESLGEEGLSRSVVVAAPANVSAVQRLKAAHLAHVIAEYHRDAGRHVLLLLDSLTRVAHAQREIGLAIGEPPTISHACSHHSLPPT
;
A
#
# COMPACT_ATOMS: atom_id res chain seq x y z
N MET A 1 -36.27 29.77 -20.37
CA MET A 1 -36.21 28.35 -19.98
C MET A 1 -36.22 28.32 -18.46
N SER A 2 -37.41 28.35 -17.84
CA SER A 2 -37.50 28.08 -16.41
C SER A 2 -37.45 26.57 -16.25
N ALA A 3 -36.40 26.07 -15.59
CA ALA A 3 -36.46 24.71 -15.08
C ALA A 3 -37.67 24.63 -14.14
N ASP A 4 -38.50 23.62 -14.33
CA ASP A 4 -39.70 23.38 -13.55
C ASP A 4 -39.27 22.94 -12.15
N PHE A 5 -39.41 23.83 -11.16
CA PHE A 5 -38.95 23.61 -9.79
C PHE A 5 -39.52 22.32 -9.20
N ASP A 6 -40.76 21.99 -9.55
CA ASP A 6 -41.43 20.77 -9.10
C ASP A 6 -40.72 19.52 -9.62
N SER A 7 -40.21 19.54 -10.86
CA SER A 7 -39.47 18.41 -11.44
C SER A 7 -38.07 18.24 -10.82
N GLU A 8 -37.39 19.33 -10.45
CA GLU A 8 -36.13 19.27 -9.71
C GLU A 8 -36.33 18.74 -8.28
N VAL A 9 -37.42 19.15 -7.62
CA VAL A 9 -37.77 18.69 -6.27
C VAL A 9 -38.13 17.22 -6.28
N ASP A 10 -38.92 16.73 -7.24
CA ASP A 10 -39.28 15.32 -7.35
C ASP A 10 -38.04 14.44 -7.61
N LEU A 11 -37.12 14.89 -8.47
CA LEU A 11 -35.83 14.22 -8.70
C LEU A 11 -34.92 14.21 -7.46
N ALA A 12 -35.02 15.22 -6.60
CA ALA A 12 -34.23 15.35 -5.40
C ALA A 12 -34.83 14.54 -4.23
N ILE A 13 -36.15 14.54 -4.05
CA ILE A 13 -36.84 13.86 -2.95
C ILE A 13 -36.57 12.36 -2.96
N ASP A 14 -36.59 11.73 -4.14
CA ASP A 14 -36.26 10.29 -4.29
C ASP A 14 -34.79 9.98 -3.94
N ARG A 15 -33.92 11.00 -3.88
CA ARG A 15 -32.52 10.86 -3.48
C ARG A 15 -32.27 11.27 -2.03
N VAL A 16 -33.18 12.03 -1.41
CA VAL A 16 -33.08 12.47 -0.02
C VAL A 16 -33.53 11.35 0.91
N HIS A 17 -32.58 10.50 1.25
CA HIS A 17 -32.75 9.51 2.32
C HIS A 17 -32.24 10.10 3.62
N ALA A 18 -32.97 9.85 4.73
CA ALA A 18 -32.43 10.13 6.06
C ALA A 18 -31.08 9.40 6.21
N PRO A 19 -30.00 10.10 6.63
CA PRO A 19 -28.72 9.44 6.80
C PRO A 19 -28.87 8.29 7.79
N GLY A 20 -28.40 7.10 7.41
CA GLY A 20 -28.44 5.94 8.28
C GLY A 20 -27.73 6.21 9.62
N ILE A 21 -28.12 5.49 10.67
CA ILE A 21 -27.51 5.62 11.99
C ILE A 21 -26.00 5.39 11.87
N GLN A 22 -25.22 6.44 12.11
CA GLN A 22 -23.76 6.36 12.14
C GLN A 22 -23.29 6.10 13.56
N ARG A 23 -22.70 4.93 13.81
CA ARG A 23 -21.98 4.68 15.06
C ARG A 23 -20.70 5.51 15.08
N ARG A 24 -20.51 6.27 16.17
CA ARG A 24 -19.33 7.10 16.39
C ARG A 24 -18.67 6.70 17.69
N GLY A 25 -17.36 6.56 17.66
CA GLY A 25 -16.53 6.52 18.86
C GLY A 25 -16.01 7.91 19.20
N THR A 26 -15.25 7.97 20.27
CA THR A 26 -14.53 9.18 20.69
C THR A 26 -13.07 8.84 20.92
N LEU A 27 -12.21 9.77 20.55
CA LEU A 27 -10.79 9.69 20.85
C LEU A 27 -10.55 9.89 22.34
N ALA A 28 -10.01 8.86 22.99
CA ALA A 28 -9.71 8.86 24.42
C ALA A 28 -8.31 9.45 24.70
N ARG A 29 -7.32 9.13 23.86
CA ARG A 29 -5.92 9.47 24.13
C ARG A 29 -5.09 9.55 22.84
N VAL A 30 -4.01 10.32 22.90
CA VAL A 30 -2.92 10.35 21.90
C VAL A 30 -1.60 10.04 22.60
N VAL A 31 -0.84 9.08 22.08
CA VAL A 31 0.50 8.72 22.57
C VAL A 31 1.44 8.59 21.39
N GLY A 32 2.33 9.56 21.20
CA GLY A 32 3.22 9.58 20.04
C GLY A 32 2.42 9.57 18.73
N LEU A 33 2.57 8.50 17.95
CA LEU A 33 1.89 8.30 16.67
C LEU A 33 0.62 7.43 16.77
N THR A 34 0.27 6.96 17.98
CA THR A 34 -0.89 6.09 18.22
C THR A 34 -2.03 6.90 18.83
N LEU A 35 -3.23 6.68 18.29
CA LEU A 35 -4.50 7.23 18.76
C LEU A 35 -5.31 6.11 19.43
N GLU A 36 -5.86 6.37 20.62
CA GLU A 36 -6.75 5.44 21.31
C GLU A 36 -8.20 5.88 21.16
N ALA A 37 -9.06 5.05 20.58
CA ALA A 37 -10.48 5.33 20.39
C ALA A 37 -11.36 4.36 21.19
N ARG A 38 -12.48 4.87 21.71
CA ARG A 38 -13.48 4.08 22.45
C ARG A 38 -14.89 4.31 21.92
N GLY A 39 -15.81 3.41 22.22
CA GLY A 39 -17.21 3.51 21.79
C GLY A 39 -17.44 3.14 20.32
N ILE A 40 -16.42 2.59 19.66
CA ILE A 40 -16.49 2.06 18.30
C ILE A 40 -15.73 0.73 18.23
N MET A 41 -16.27 -0.23 17.50
CA MET A 41 -15.68 -1.55 17.28
C MET A 41 -15.42 -1.72 15.79
N ALA A 42 -14.19 -2.10 15.44
CA ALA A 42 -13.78 -2.35 14.07
C ALA A 42 -12.64 -3.38 14.05
N PRO A 43 -12.57 -4.26 13.04
CA PRO A 43 -11.46 -5.19 12.90
C PRO A 43 -10.15 -4.46 12.55
N VAL A 44 -9.02 -5.09 12.88
CA VAL A 44 -7.68 -4.64 12.47
C VAL A 44 -7.62 -4.51 10.94
N GLY A 45 -6.98 -3.45 10.45
CA GLY A 45 -6.93 -3.10 9.03
C GLY A 45 -8.13 -2.25 8.54
N SER A 46 -9.11 -1.99 9.40
CA SER A 46 -10.21 -1.06 9.08
C SER A 46 -9.71 0.37 8.99
N GLN A 47 -10.29 1.13 8.05
CA GLN A 47 -10.02 2.56 7.92
C GLN A 47 -11.02 3.36 8.74
N CYS A 48 -10.50 4.26 9.55
CA CYS A 48 -11.24 5.18 10.39
C CYS A 48 -10.94 6.63 9.98
N VAL A 49 -11.89 7.50 10.23
CA VAL A 49 -11.73 8.95 10.11
C VAL A 49 -11.93 9.57 11.49
N VAL A 50 -10.96 10.38 11.89
CA VAL A 50 -10.98 11.17 13.12
C VAL A 50 -11.24 12.63 12.76
N ASP A 51 -12.27 13.21 13.36
CA ASP A 51 -12.58 14.63 13.19
C ASP A 51 -11.54 15.49 13.95
N ALA A 52 -11.00 16.51 13.29
CA ALA A 52 -9.99 17.41 13.84
C ALA A 52 -10.49 18.86 13.81
N ALA A 53 -9.69 19.77 14.38
CA ALA A 53 -10.00 21.20 14.37
C ALA A 53 -10.23 21.73 12.93
N HIS A 54 -11.07 22.77 12.82
CA HIS A 54 -11.39 23.45 11.57
C HIS A 54 -12.03 22.55 10.49
N GLY A 55 -12.72 21.48 10.89
CA GLY A 55 -13.40 20.58 9.96
C GLY A 55 -12.45 19.65 9.18
N ARG A 56 -11.16 19.62 9.54
CA ARG A 56 -10.21 18.69 8.95
C ARG A 56 -10.53 17.27 9.40
N GLN A 57 -10.30 16.30 8.51
CA GLN A 57 -10.45 14.89 8.77
C GLN A 57 -9.11 14.20 8.66
N ILE A 58 -8.82 13.31 9.61
CA ILE A 58 -7.59 12.53 9.63
C ILE A 58 -7.94 11.07 9.41
N GLU A 59 -7.41 10.52 8.34
CA GLU A 59 -7.54 9.10 8.01
C GLU A 59 -6.53 8.30 8.83
N ALA A 60 -7.00 7.24 9.47
CA ALA A 60 -6.21 6.36 10.30
C ALA A 60 -6.62 4.91 10.07
N GLU A 61 -5.73 3.98 10.39
CA GLU A 61 -6.00 2.54 10.33
C GLU A 61 -6.02 1.93 11.73
N VAL A 62 -6.94 1.00 11.96
CA VAL A 62 -6.95 0.17 13.17
C VAL A 62 -5.75 -0.78 13.12
N VAL A 63 -4.73 -0.55 13.94
CA VAL A 63 -3.52 -1.38 14.02
C VAL A 63 -3.59 -2.43 15.13
N GLY A 64 -4.54 -2.29 16.05
CA GLY A 64 -4.75 -3.23 17.15
C GLY A 64 -5.92 -2.80 18.03
N PHE A 65 -6.20 -3.61 19.06
CA PHE A 65 -7.16 -3.26 20.10
C PHE A 65 -6.79 -3.92 21.42
N HIS A 66 -7.23 -3.32 22.52
CA HIS A 66 -7.19 -3.90 23.85
C HIS A 66 -8.54 -3.66 24.54
N ASN A 67 -9.27 -4.73 24.83
CA ASN A 67 -10.63 -4.70 25.34
C ASN A 67 -11.57 -3.87 24.43
N ASP A 68 -12.08 -2.75 24.93
CA ASP A 68 -12.98 -1.82 24.27
C ASP A 68 -12.27 -0.61 23.62
N THR A 69 -10.93 -0.61 23.65
CA THR A 69 -10.10 0.47 23.12
C THR A 69 -9.43 0.02 21.82
N LEU A 70 -9.67 0.76 20.73
CA LEU A 70 -8.98 0.57 19.46
C LEU A 70 -7.72 1.43 19.41
N TYR A 71 -6.64 0.87 18.88
CA TYR A 71 -5.42 1.60 18.54
C TYR A 71 -5.46 1.96 17.05
N LEU A 72 -5.46 3.25 16.76
CA LEU A 72 -5.44 3.78 15.40
C LEU A 72 -4.08 4.42 15.11
N MET A 73 -3.55 4.21 13.92
CA MET A 73 -2.37 4.93 13.44
C MET A 73 -2.76 5.80 12.25
N PRO A 74 -2.60 7.13 12.34
CA PRO A 74 -2.83 8.07 11.25
C PRO A 74 -1.95 7.78 10.04
N PHE A 75 -2.50 7.93 8.84
CA PHE A 75 -1.72 7.83 7.61
C PHE A 75 -0.79 9.04 7.43
N HIS A 76 -1.26 10.21 7.85
CA HIS A 76 -0.58 11.50 7.78
C HIS A 76 -0.47 12.14 9.17
N ASP A 77 0.13 13.32 9.26
CA ASP A 77 0.22 14.07 10.51
C ASP A 77 -1.16 14.27 11.19
N ALA A 78 -1.19 14.03 12.50
CA ALA A 78 -2.36 14.10 13.35
C ALA A 78 -2.51 15.45 14.08
N ALA A 79 -1.82 16.49 13.63
CA ALA A 79 -1.96 17.83 14.17
C ALA A 79 -3.43 18.31 14.14
N GLY A 80 -3.87 18.89 15.25
CA GLY A 80 -5.23 19.42 15.41
C GLY A 80 -6.25 18.41 15.94
N VAL A 81 -5.84 17.18 16.26
CA VAL A 81 -6.65 16.21 16.99
C VAL A 81 -6.78 16.62 18.47
N ALA A 82 -7.99 16.55 19.00
CA ALA A 82 -8.29 16.88 20.40
C ALA A 82 -8.95 15.69 21.13
N PRO A 83 -8.80 15.59 22.47
CA PRO A 83 -9.56 14.62 23.26
C PRO A 83 -11.06 14.77 23.03
N GLY A 84 -11.77 13.63 22.93
CA GLY A 84 -13.20 13.60 22.63
C GLY A 84 -13.56 13.79 21.16
N ALA A 85 -12.58 13.97 20.26
CA ALA A 85 -12.79 14.00 18.81
C ALA A 85 -13.60 12.78 18.34
N ALA A 86 -14.55 13.00 17.45
CA ALA A 86 -15.39 11.93 16.93
C ALA A 86 -14.58 11.02 16.00
N VAL A 87 -14.75 9.71 16.17
CA VAL A 87 -14.12 8.67 15.35
C VAL A 87 -15.20 7.91 14.62
N ARG A 88 -15.06 7.76 13.30
CA ARG A 88 -16.01 7.07 12.44
C ARG A 88 -15.32 6.01 11.61
N LEU A 89 -16.00 4.90 11.37
CA LEU A 89 -15.55 3.90 10.41
C LEU A 89 -15.77 4.46 8.99
N ALA A 90 -14.71 4.48 8.18
CA ALA A 90 -14.79 4.81 6.76
C ALA A 90 -14.94 3.56 5.89
N GLY A 91 -14.29 2.46 6.29
CA GLY A 91 -14.40 1.17 5.61
C GLY A 91 -13.92 0.02 6.49
N SER A 92 -14.64 -1.10 6.46
CA SER A 92 -14.36 -2.30 7.26
C SER A 92 -13.27 -3.20 6.68
N ALA A 93 -12.93 -3.04 5.41
CA ALA A 93 -11.87 -3.76 4.73
C ALA A 93 -11.03 -2.78 3.89
N SER A 94 -9.71 -2.95 3.91
CA SER A 94 -8.84 -2.17 3.02
C SER A 94 -8.96 -2.73 1.59
N THR A 95 -9.90 -2.19 0.82
CA THR A 95 -10.04 -2.44 -0.62
C THR A 95 -9.30 -1.37 -1.41
N VAL A 96 -8.70 -1.76 -2.53
CA VAL A 96 -8.06 -0.88 -3.49
C VAL A 96 -8.68 -1.07 -4.87
N MET A 97 -8.73 0.01 -5.65
CA MET A 97 -9.22 -0.04 -7.03
C MET A 97 -8.04 -0.27 -7.95
N LEU A 98 -8.07 -1.38 -8.69
CA LEU A 98 -7.02 -1.75 -9.66
C LEU A 98 -7.55 -1.68 -11.09
N GLY A 99 -6.62 -1.71 -12.03
CA GLY A 99 -6.90 -1.69 -13.45
C GLY A 99 -5.65 -1.39 -14.26
N GLU A 100 -5.77 -1.59 -15.58
CA GLU A 100 -4.70 -1.32 -16.55
C GLU A 100 -4.24 0.14 -16.54
N ALA A 101 -5.09 1.07 -16.10
CA ALA A 101 -4.78 2.49 -15.97
C ALA A 101 -3.64 2.80 -14.98
N LEU A 102 -3.19 1.81 -14.19
CA LEU A 102 -2.03 1.92 -13.31
C LEU A 102 -0.69 1.84 -14.06
N LEU A 103 -0.66 1.29 -15.27
CA LEU A 103 0.58 1.21 -16.07
C LEU A 103 1.12 2.60 -16.40
N GLY A 104 2.42 2.81 -16.19
CA GLY A 104 3.06 4.11 -16.38
C GLY A 104 2.79 5.11 -15.26
N ARG A 105 2.22 4.69 -14.13
CA ARG A 105 1.86 5.55 -13.01
C ARG A 105 2.80 5.35 -11.82
N VAL A 106 2.95 6.43 -11.05
CA VAL A 106 3.58 6.41 -9.72
C VAL A 106 2.49 6.73 -8.70
N ILE A 107 2.28 5.84 -7.73
CA ILE A 107 1.22 5.93 -6.73
C ILE A 107 1.78 5.72 -5.30
N ASP A 108 1.06 6.20 -4.29
CA ASP A 108 1.37 5.96 -2.88
C ASP A 108 0.76 4.66 -2.34
N GLY A 109 1.00 4.34 -1.06
CA GLY A 109 0.45 3.16 -0.40
C GLY A 109 -1.08 3.16 -0.19
N LEU A 110 -1.76 4.25 -0.53
CA LEU A 110 -3.22 4.37 -0.54
C LEU A 110 -3.79 4.37 -1.97
N GLY A 111 -2.95 4.22 -3.00
CA GLY A 111 -3.33 4.26 -4.41
C GLY A 111 -3.49 5.67 -4.99
N ARG A 112 -3.05 6.72 -4.27
CA ARG A 112 -3.13 8.11 -4.75
C ARG A 112 -1.97 8.42 -5.69
N PRO A 113 -2.18 9.16 -6.77
CA PRO A 113 -1.12 9.49 -7.72
C PRO A 113 -0.06 10.41 -7.10
N LEU A 114 1.21 10.06 -7.29
CA LEU A 114 2.38 10.86 -6.92
C LEU A 114 3.05 11.54 -8.12
N ASP A 115 2.60 11.23 -9.33
CA ASP A 115 3.14 11.72 -10.59
C ASP A 115 2.54 13.06 -11.06
N GLY A 116 1.71 13.69 -10.24
CA GLY A 116 1.02 14.95 -10.58
C GLY A 116 -0.07 14.82 -11.64
N LYS A 117 -0.39 13.59 -12.08
CA LYS A 117 -1.48 13.32 -13.03
C LYS A 117 -2.79 13.01 -12.27
N PRO A 118 -3.97 13.09 -12.92
CA PRO A 118 -5.23 12.70 -12.32
C PRO A 118 -5.24 11.25 -11.80
N ALA A 119 -6.14 10.94 -10.86
CA ALA A 119 -6.32 9.59 -10.37
C ALA A 119 -6.57 8.61 -11.54
N PRO A 120 -5.89 7.44 -11.58
CA PRO A 120 -6.15 6.41 -12.58
C PRO A 120 -7.63 5.98 -12.58
N ASP A 121 -8.22 5.78 -13.76
CA ASP A 121 -9.57 5.19 -13.88
C ASP A 121 -9.49 3.67 -13.69
N CYS A 122 -9.48 3.27 -12.41
CA CYS A 122 -9.46 1.87 -11.98
C CYS A 122 -10.85 1.46 -11.47
N ARG A 123 -11.33 0.29 -11.88
CA ARG A 123 -12.72 -0.14 -11.64
C ARG A 123 -12.85 -1.47 -10.92
N ASP A 124 -11.75 -2.21 -10.77
CA ASP A 124 -11.78 -3.54 -10.16
C ASP A 124 -11.45 -3.46 -8.67
N PRO A 125 -12.42 -3.72 -7.77
CA PRO A 125 -12.17 -3.69 -6.34
C PRO A 125 -11.44 -4.97 -5.91
N VAL A 126 -10.26 -4.83 -5.30
CA VAL A 126 -9.45 -5.94 -4.80
C VAL A 126 -9.09 -5.70 -3.33
N GLY A 127 -9.08 -6.76 -2.51
CA GLY A 127 -8.64 -6.69 -1.13
C GLY A 127 -7.11 -6.49 -1.03
N LEU A 128 -6.65 -5.58 -0.18
CA LEU A 128 -5.22 -5.27 -0.03
C LEU A 128 -4.40 -6.44 0.55
N GLN A 129 -5.04 -7.40 1.20
CA GLN A 129 -4.39 -8.62 1.70
C GLN A 129 -4.22 -9.70 0.62
N GLY A 130 -4.71 -9.46 -0.60
CA GLY A 130 -4.72 -10.46 -1.67
C GLY A 130 -5.61 -11.66 -1.33
N MET A 131 -5.52 -12.71 -2.14
CA MET A 131 -6.09 -14.02 -1.85
C MET A 131 -4.95 -15.03 -1.73
N PRO A 132 -4.86 -15.81 -0.64
CA PRO A 132 -3.80 -16.78 -0.48
C PRO A 132 -3.88 -17.84 -1.59
N LEU A 133 -2.82 -17.96 -2.38
CA LEU A 133 -2.70 -19.02 -3.39
C LEU A 133 -2.29 -20.34 -2.72
N ASN A 134 -3.05 -21.41 -2.97
CA ASN A 134 -2.73 -22.74 -2.46
C ASN A 134 -1.37 -23.20 -3.02
N PRO A 135 -0.40 -23.59 -2.17
CA PRO A 135 0.89 -24.10 -2.64
C PRO A 135 0.78 -25.27 -3.62
N MET A 136 -0.26 -26.10 -3.52
CA MET A 136 -0.50 -27.23 -4.42
C MET A 136 -1.00 -26.82 -5.81
N GLU A 137 -1.51 -25.58 -5.95
CA GLU A 137 -1.88 -25.00 -7.23
C GLU A 137 -0.67 -24.34 -7.93
N ARG A 138 0.47 -24.23 -7.24
CA ARG A 138 1.70 -23.67 -7.82
C ARG A 138 2.34 -24.69 -8.76
N GLY A 139 2.51 -24.30 -10.03
CA GLY A 139 3.29 -25.07 -11.00
C GLY A 139 4.79 -25.07 -10.66
N PRO A 140 5.54 -26.11 -11.07
CA PRO A 140 6.99 -26.12 -10.94
C PRO A 140 7.62 -25.04 -11.83
N ILE A 141 8.76 -24.50 -11.40
CA ILE A 141 9.54 -23.53 -12.19
C ILE A 141 10.28 -24.30 -13.30
N ARG A 142 9.82 -24.14 -14.55
CA ARG A 142 10.39 -24.81 -15.73
C ARG A 142 10.99 -23.85 -16.75
N ASP A 143 10.49 -22.63 -16.79
CA ASP A 143 10.86 -21.62 -17.78
C ASP A 143 11.90 -20.66 -17.21
N VAL A 144 12.94 -20.38 -17.99
CA VAL A 144 13.96 -19.38 -17.64
C VAL A 144 13.36 -17.98 -17.74
N LEU A 145 13.68 -17.14 -16.76
CA LEU A 145 13.44 -15.70 -16.81
C LEU A 145 14.71 -15.02 -17.32
N ASP A 146 14.63 -14.44 -18.53
CA ASP A 146 15.68 -13.58 -19.04
C ASP A 146 15.63 -12.23 -18.32
N THR A 147 16.63 -11.96 -17.48
CA THR A 147 16.74 -10.72 -16.69
C THR A 147 17.37 -9.56 -17.46
N GLY A 148 17.91 -9.81 -18.66
CA GLY A 148 18.72 -8.86 -19.41
C GLY A 148 20.11 -8.58 -18.81
N VAL A 149 20.48 -9.21 -17.69
CA VAL A 149 21.77 -9.06 -17.03
C VAL A 149 22.62 -10.30 -17.28
N ARG A 150 23.63 -10.19 -18.16
CA ARG A 150 24.46 -11.33 -18.59
C ARG A 150 25.04 -12.16 -17.44
N ALA A 151 25.54 -11.50 -16.40
CA ALA A 151 26.11 -12.20 -15.24
C ALA A 151 25.05 -13.01 -14.49
N VAL A 152 23.83 -12.50 -14.38
CA VAL A 152 22.70 -13.21 -13.75
C VAL A 152 22.27 -14.36 -14.64
N ASN A 153 21.98 -14.10 -15.93
CA ASN A 153 21.52 -15.14 -16.85
C ASN A 153 22.54 -16.29 -17.01
N GLY A 154 23.83 -15.97 -17.06
CA GLY A 154 24.89 -16.94 -17.31
C GLY A 154 25.39 -17.70 -16.07
N LEU A 155 25.41 -17.07 -14.88
CA LEU A 155 25.99 -17.67 -13.67
C LEU A 155 24.95 -18.00 -12.59
N LEU A 156 23.83 -17.27 -12.56
CA LEU A 156 22.81 -17.33 -11.51
C LEU A 156 21.41 -17.35 -12.16
N THR A 157 21.21 -18.25 -13.13
CA THR A 157 20.00 -18.29 -13.96
C THR A 157 18.74 -18.33 -13.12
N MET A 158 17.82 -17.42 -13.40
CA MET A 158 16.54 -17.30 -12.70
C MET A 158 15.42 -17.95 -13.51
N GLY A 159 14.40 -18.48 -12.83
CA GLY A 159 13.20 -19.04 -13.46
C GLY A 159 11.94 -18.22 -13.19
N ARG A 160 10.93 -18.37 -14.06
CA ARG A 160 9.63 -17.72 -13.89
C ARG A 160 8.91 -18.24 -12.65
N GLY A 161 8.48 -17.32 -11.78
CA GLY A 161 7.89 -17.65 -10.48
C GLY A 161 8.92 -17.89 -9.36
N GLN A 162 10.21 -17.73 -9.64
CA GLN A 162 11.24 -17.77 -8.61
C GLN A 162 11.23 -16.51 -7.76
N ARG A 163 11.58 -16.67 -6.48
CA ARG A 163 11.67 -15.59 -5.49
C ARG A 163 13.13 -15.47 -5.08
N ILE A 164 13.72 -14.30 -5.31
CA ILE A 164 15.16 -14.05 -5.11
C ILE A 164 15.34 -12.87 -4.17
N GLY A 165 16.25 -13.02 -3.21
CA GLY A 165 16.74 -11.91 -2.40
C GLY A 165 17.92 -11.21 -3.07
N LEU A 166 17.83 -9.89 -3.25
CA LEU A 166 18.97 -9.05 -3.62
C LEU A 166 19.59 -8.45 -2.35
N ILE A 167 20.73 -8.98 -1.93
CA ILE A 167 21.45 -8.49 -0.74
C ILE A 167 22.50 -7.47 -1.20
N ALA A 168 22.29 -6.21 -0.84
CA ALA A 168 23.14 -5.11 -1.28
C ALA A 168 23.34 -4.09 -0.16
N GLY A 169 24.57 -3.55 -0.06
CA GLY A 169 24.87 -2.37 0.76
C GLY A 169 24.55 -1.07 0.04
N SER A 170 24.78 0.06 0.71
CA SER A 170 24.68 1.38 0.07
C SER A 170 25.78 1.57 -0.97
N GLY A 171 25.45 2.13 -2.13
CA GLY A 171 26.43 2.53 -3.15
C GLY A 171 27.03 1.39 -3.99
N VAL A 172 26.59 0.15 -3.82
CA VAL A 172 27.13 -1.02 -4.58
C VAL A 172 26.48 -1.23 -5.96
N GLY A 173 25.62 -0.30 -6.39
CA GLY A 173 24.91 -0.41 -7.67
C GLY A 173 23.54 -1.09 -7.63
N LYS A 174 22.90 -1.22 -6.45
CA LYS A 174 21.54 -1.78 -6.29
C LYS A 174 20.54 -1.13 -7.26
N SER A 175 20.42 0.19 -7.23
CA SER A 175 19.45 0.94 -8.04
C SER A 175 19.71 0.80 -9.54
N VAL A 176 20.98 0.80 -9.94
CA VAL A 176 21.39 0.58 -11.34
C VAL A 176 20.96 -0.82 -11.81
N LEU A 177 21.22 -1.85 -11.00
CA LEU A 177 20.81 -3.22 -11.31
C LEU A 177 19.28 -3.36 -11.42
N LEU A 178 18.52 -2.77 -10.49
CA LEU A 178 17.06 -2.78 -10.54
C LEU A 178 16.52 -2.06 -11.79
N GLY A 179 17.13 -0.94 -12.17
CA GLY A 179 16.80 -0.22 -13.42
C GLY A 179 17.11 -1.06 -14.66
N MET A 180 18.27 -1.74 -14.70
CA MET A 180 18.62 -2.67 -15.78
C MET A 180 17.62 -3.81 -15.88
N MET A 181 17.26 -4.45 -14.76
CA MET A 181 16.27 -5.52 -14.75
C MET A 181 14.90 -5.01 -15.20
N THR A 182 14.47 -3.82 -14.78
CA THR A 182 13.17 -3.27 -15.21
C THR A 182 13.11 -3.06 -16.72
N ARG A 183 14.17 -2.52 -17.33
CA ARG A 183 14.19 -2.24 -18.77
C ARG A 183 14.37 -3.50 -19.62
N PHE A 184 15.25 -4.40 -19.20
CA PHE A 184 15.72 -5.48 -20.05
C PHE A 184 15.14 -6.86 -19.70
N THR A 185 14.41 -7.00 -18.59
CA THR A 185 13.76 -8.29 -18.28
C THR A 185 12.62 -8.57 -19.25
N ASN A 186 12.55 -9.81 -19.70
CA ASN A 186 11.45 -10.34 -20.49
C ASN A 186 10.26 -10.72 -19.60
N ALA A 187 9.51 -9.71 -19.16
CA ALA A 187 8.27 -9.83 -18.41
C ALA A 187 7.20 -8.90 -19.01
N ASP A 188 5.92 -9.27 -18.96
CA ASP A 188 4.86 -8.46 -19.53
C ASP A 188 4.71 -7.13 -18.79
N ILE A 189 4.83 -7.17 -17.45
CA ILE A 189 4.70 -6.01 -16.56
C ILE A 189 5.77 -6.04 -15.47
N VAL A 190 6.22 -4.86 -15.05
CA VAL A 190 7.08 -4.70 -13.88
C VAL A 190 6.31 -3.93 -12.79
N VAL A 191 6.33 -4.43 -11.57
CA VAL A 191 5.77 -3.74 -10.40
C VAL A 191 6.89 -3.42 -9.45
N ILE A 192 7.00 -2.17 -9.03
CA ILE A 192 8.13 -1.69 -8.21
C ILE A 192 7.60 -1.06 -6.94
N GLY A 193 7.90 -1.68 -5.79
CA GLY A 193 7.62 -1.10 -4.48
C GLY A 193 8.88 -0.43 -3.90
N LEU A 194 8.85 0.90 -3.76
CA LEU A 194 9.92 1.70 -3.17
C LEU A 194 9.52 2.12 -1.74
N ILE A 195 10.01 1.38 -0.75
CA ILE A 195 9.57 1.44 0.64
C ILE A 195 10.67 2.00 1.53
N GLY A 196 10.41 3.13 2.19
CA GLY A 196 11.29 3.71 3.19
C GLY A 196 12.59 4.32 2.65
N GLU A 197 12.72 4.48 1.33
CA GLU A 197 13.82 5.21 0.71
C GLU A 197 13.62 6.73 0.85
N ARG A 198 14.68 7.52 0.64
CA ARG A 198 14.52 8.99 0.68
C ARG A 198 13.77 9.47 -0.55
N GLY A 199 12.94 10.52 -0.41
CA GLY A 199 12.14 11.04 -1.53
C GLY A 199 12.97 11.42 -2.76
N ARG A 200 14.17 11.99 -2.57
CA ARG A 200 15.11 12.28 -3.67
C ARG A 200 15.63 11.03 -4.37
N GLU A 201 15.88 9.95 -3.62
CA GLU A 201 16.39 8.67 -4.16
C GLU A 201 15.29 7.98 -4.96
N VAL A 202 14.03 8.08 -4.51
CA VAL A 202 12.85 7.61 -5.26
C VAL A 202 12.73 8.37 -6.58
N GLN A 203 12.84 9.70 -6.55
CA GLN A 203 12.75 10.53 -7.75
C GLN A 203 13.88 10.23 -8.74
N GLU A 204 15.12 10.19 -8.26
CA GLU A 204 16.32 9.85 -9.04
C GLU A 204 16.18 8.46 -9.69
N PHE A 205 15.68 7.47 -8.96
CA PHE A 205 15.42 6.15 -9.51
C PHE A 205 14.39 6.20 -10.65
N ILE A 206 13.29 6.94 -10.50
CA ILE A 206 12.26 7.06 -11.54
C ILE A 206 12.79 7.79 -12.78
N THR A 207 13.52 8.88 -12.61
CA THR A 207 13.98 9.71 -13.74
C THR A 207 15.22 9.15 -14.42
N GLU A 208 16.21 8.70 -13.66
CA GLU A 208 17.53 8.32 -14.18
C GLU A 208 17.68 6.80 -14.36
N SER A 209 17.14 6.00 -13.44
CA SER A 209 17.28 4.54 -13.49
C SER A 209 16.16 3.85 -14.27
N LEU A 210 14.92 4.33 -14.20
CA LEU A 210 13.82 3.78 -15.00
C LEU A 210 13.73 4.46 -16.37
N GLY A 211 13.70 5.79 -16.36
CA GLY A 211 13.40 6.57 -17.55
C GLY A 211 11.96 6.37 -18.03
N GLU A 212 11.58 7.08 -19.09
CA GLU A 212 10.20 7.01 -19.62
C GLU A 212 9.84 5.62 -20.16
N GLU A 213 10.79 4.97 -20.84
CA GLU A 213 10.59 3.64 -21.42
C GLU A 213 10.34 2.59 -20.32
N GLY A 214 11.19 2.57 -19.29
CA GLY A 214 11.04 1.66 -18.15
C GLY A 214 9.76 1.93 -17.37
N LEU A 215 9.42 3.22 -17.16
CA LEU A 215 8.20 3.60 -16.46
C LEU A 215 6.94 3.18 -17.23
N SER A 216 6.90 3.32 -18.57
CA SER A 216 5.71 3.05 -19.39
C SER A 216 5.15 1.63 -19.26
N ARG A 217 6.01 0.66 -18.93
CA ARG A 217 5.67 -0.76 -18.71
C ARG A 217 5.62 -1.15 -17.23
N SER A 218 5.72 -0.16 -16.34
CA SER A 218 5.84 -0.38 -14.90
C SER A 218 4.70 0.29 -14.11
N VAL A 219 4.40 -0.28 -12.95
CA VAL A 219 3.63 0.40 -11.90
C VAL A 219 4.57 0.63 -10.72
N VAL A 220 4.75 1.88 -10.31
CA VAL A 220 5.61 2.24 -9.19
C VAL A 220 4.75 2.60 -7.98
N VAL A 221 4.90 1.86 -6.89
CA VAL A 221 4.29 2.15 -5.59
C VAL A 221 5.38 2.69 -4.67
N ALA A 222 5.30 3.97 -4.29
CA ALA A 222 6.31 4.61 -3.47
C ALA A 222 5.76 5.05 -2.10
N ALA A 223 6.49 4.69 -1.05
CA ALA A 223 6.25 5.14 0.31
C ALA A 223 7.58 5.59 0.94
N PRO A 224 7.96 6.87 0.76
CA PRO A 224 9.25 7.38 1.25
C PRO A 224 9.37 7.34 2.78
N ALA A 225 10.58 7.51 3.31
CA ALA A 225 10.87 7.37 4.74
C ALA A 225 10.09 8.32 5.68
N ASN A 226 9.56 9.43 5.16
CA ASN A 226 8.81 10.43 5.93
C ASN A 226 7.30 10.14 6.07
N VAL A 227 6.81 9.09 5.41
CA VAL A 227 5.42 8.64 5.56
C VAL A 227 5.26 7.68 6.75
N SER A 228 4.03 7.52 7.23
CA SER A 228 3.74 6.65 8.38
C SER A 228 4.17 5.19 8.14
N ALA A 229 4.49 4.47 9.22
CA ALA A 229 4.84 3.04 9.14
C ALA A 229 3.73 2.20 8.50
N VAL A 230 2.46 2.50 8.81
CA VAL A 230 1.32 1.83 8.17
C VAL A 230 1.30 2.08 6.67
N GLN A 231 1.52 3.32 6.20
CA GLN A 231 1.57 3.59 4.75
C GLN A 231 2.71 2.83 4.07
N ARG A 232 3.89 2.70 4.70
CA ARG A 232 5.00 1.89 4.16
C ARG A 232 4.63 0.42 4.04
N LEU A 233 3.95 -0.14 5.04
CA LEU A 233 3.49 -1.53 5.00
C LEU A 233 2.41 -1.72 3.92
N LYS A 234 1.43 -0.82 3.84
CA LYS A 234 0.38 -0.85 2.81
C LYS A 234 0.94 -0.74 1.40
N ALA A 235 1.95 0.12 1.17
CA ALA A 235 2.60 0.22 -0.12
C ALA A 235 3.25 -1.10 -0.54
N ALA A 236 3.87 -1.82 0.39
CA ALA A 236 4.42 -3.14 0.11
C ALA A 236 3.31 -4.15 -0.26
N HIS A 237 2.20 -4.19 0.50
CA HIS A 237 1.06 -5.05 0.16
C HIS A 237 0.42 -4.68 -1.18
N LEU A 238 0.25 -3.39 -1.46
CA LEU A 238 -0.31 -2.89 -2.70
C LEU A 238 0.54 -3.31 -3.91
N ALA A 239 1.87 -3.21 -3.80
CA ALA A 239 2.76 -3.70 -4.85
C ALA A 239 2.58 -5.21 -5.12
N HIS A 240 2.38 -6.03 -4.08
CA HIS A 240 2.10 -7.46 -4.27
C HIS A 240 0.73 -7.67 -4.92
N VAL A 241 -0.31 -7.01 -4.43
CA VAL A 241 -1.67 -7.14 -4.95
C VAL A 241 -1.78 -6.70 -6.41
N ILE A 242 -1.05 -5.66 -6.82
CA ILE A 242 -0.96 -5.26 -8.24
C ILE A 242 -0.27 -6.36 -9.07
N ALA A 243 0.79 -6.98 -8.54
CA ALA A 243 1.45 -8.08 -9.22
C ALA A 243 0.55 -9.33 -9.32
N GLU A 244 -0.21 -9.64 -8.28
CA GLU A 244 -1.20 -10.72 -8.27
C GLU A 244 -2.32 -10.46 -9.29
N TYR A 245 -2.85 -9.24 -9.33
CA TYR A 245 -3.88 -8.84 -10.29
C TYR A 245 -3.45 -9.11 -11.74
N HIS A 246 -2.22 -8.73 -12.10
CA HIS A 246 -1.70 -8.99 -13.45
C HIS A 246 -1.34 -10.47 -13.69
N ARG A 247 -0.82 -11.17 -12.67
CA ARG A 247 -0.59 -12.62 -12.73
C ARG A 247 -1.88 -13.37 -13.02
N ASP A 248 -2.97 -13.01 -12.34
CA ASP A 248 -4.27 -13.68 -12.48
C ASP A 248 -4.93 -13.35 -13.81
N ALA A 249 -4.55 -12.22 -14.44
CA ALA A 249 -4.83 -11.91 -15.84
C ALA A 249 -3.95 -12.68 -16.85
N GLY A 250 -3.13 -13.63 -16.38
CA GLY A 250 -2.27 -14.49 -17.21
C GLY A 250 -0.93 -13.88 -17.61
N ARG A 251 -0.54 -12.74 -17.03
CA ARG A 251 0.69 -12.02 -17.37
C ARG A 251 1.87 -12.48 -16.53
N HIS A 252 3.07 -12.46 -17.12
CA HIS A 252 4.32 -12.64 -16.41
C HIS A 252 4.77 -11.32 -15.79
N VAL A 253 4.82 -11.29 -14.46
CA VAL A 253 5.13 -10.07 -13.70
C VAL A 253 6.51 -10.17 -13.05
N LEU A 254 7.31 -9.12 -13.18
CA LEU A 254 8.50 -8.91 -12.36
C LEU A 254 8.15 -7.98 -11.19
N LEU A 255 8.11 -8.50 -9.96
CA LEU A 255 7.94 -7.70 -8.75
C LEU A 255 9.31 -7.35 -8.15
N LEU A 256 9.63 -6.06 -8.08
CA LEU A 256 10.83 -5.52 -7.44
C LEU A 256 10.42 -4.80 -6.15
N LEU A 257 10.80 -5.33 -4.99
CA LEU A 257 10.50 -4.71 -3.70
C LEU A 257 11.77 -4.19 -3.03
N ASP A 258 11.93 -2.87 -3.00
CA ASP A 258 13.07 -2.18 -2.41
C ASP A 258 12.61 -1.32 -1.21
N SER A 259 12.71 -1.78 0.05
CA SER A 259 13.29 -3.07 0.47
C SER A 259 12.47 -3.79 1.54
N LEU A 260 12.62 -5.11 1.59
CA LEU A 260 12.09 -5.94 2.68
C LEU A 260 12.60 -5.51 4.06
N THR A 261 13.83 -5.02 4.17
CA THR A 261 14.37 -4.46 5.42
C THR A 261 13.52 -3.30 5.92
N ARG A 262 13.09 -2.41 5.03
CA ARG A 262 12.25 -1.26 5.38
C ARG A 262 10.81 -1.66 5.72
N VAL A 263 10.28 -2.71 5.10
CA VAL A 263 9.00 -3.32 5.48
C VAL A 263 9.08 -3.90 6.90
N ALA A 264 10.13 -4.68 7.21
CA ALA A 264 10.33 -5.23 8.54
C ALA A 264 10.48 -4.14 9.61
N HIS A 265 11.18 -3.04 9.29
CA HIS A 265 11.27 -1.89 10.18
C HIS A 265 9.90 -1.23 10.42
N ALA A 266 9.09 -1.08 9.37
CA ALA A 266 7.73 -0.54 9.50
C ALA A 266 6.85 -1.42 10.39
N GLN A 267 6.86 -2.74 10.19
CA GLN A 267 6.12 -3.69 11.03
C GLN A 267 6.54 -3.58 12.50
N ARG A 268 7.86 -3.53 12.76
CA ARG A 268 8.40 -3.38 14.11
C ARG A 268 7.96 -2.06 14.77
N GLU A 269 7.95 -0.97 14.02
CA GLU A 269 7.51 0.34 14.51
C GLU A 269 6.03 0.31 14.92
N ILE A 270 5.17 -0.35 14.14
CA ILE A 270 3.76 -0.55 14.47
C ILE A 270 3.61 -1.41 15.73
N GLY A 271 4.29 -2.55 15.81
CA GLY A 271 4.24 -3.45 16.96
C GLY A 271 4.66 -2.77 18.26
N LEU A 272 5.77 -2.03 18.25
CA LEU A 272 6.23 -1.27 19.42
C LEU A 272 5.22 -0.19 19.83
N ALA A 273 4.54 0.44 18.87
CA ALA A 273 3.57 1.50 19.13
C ALA A 273 2.28 0.99 19.81
N ILE A 274 1.97 -0.30 19.68
CA ILE A 274 0.85 -0.96 20.37
C ILE A 274 1.29 -1.75 21.62
N GLY A 275 2.56 -1.63 22.03
CA GLY A 275 3.08 -2.22 23.25
C GLY A 275 3.61 -3.66 23.11
N GLU A 276 3.89 -4.14 21.90
CA GLU A 276 4.59 -5.41 21.73
C GLU A 276 6.02 -5.31 22.28
N PRO A 277 6.47 -6.27 23.10
CA PRO A 277 7.80 -6.23 23.68
C PRO A 277 8.87 -6.37 22.58
N PRO A 278 10.00 -5.64 22.66
CA PRO A 278 11.10 -5.77 21.71
C PRO A 278 11.84 -7.10 21.96
N THR A 279 11.38 -8.20 21.35
CA THR A 279 12.14 -9.45 21.37
C THR A 279 13.36 -9.33 20.45
N ILE A 280 14.51 -9.82 20.91
CA ILE A 280 15.80 -9.80 20.18
C ILE A 280 15.75 -10.74 18.97
N SER A 281 14.84 -11.71 18.97
CA SER A 281 14.42 -12.44 17.78
C SER A 281 13.38 -11.62 17.01
N HIS A 282 13.58 -11.47 15.71
CA HIS A 282 12.64 -10.92 14.71
C HIS A 282 11.31 -11.71 14.59
N ALA A 283 10.86 -12.34 15.68
CA ALA A 283 9.79 -13.32 15.73
C ALA A 283 8.91 -13.06 16.96
N CYS A 284 7.96 -12.11 16.86
CA CYS A 284 6.61 -12.24 17.45
C CYS A 284 5.71 -11.06 17.04
N SER A 285 5.05 -11.22 15.89
CA SER A 285 3.61 -11.02 15.63
C SER A 285 3.43 -11.21 14.12
N HIS A 286 2.82 -12.34 13.74
CA HIS A 286 2.53 -12.76 12.36
C HIS A 286 3.68 -12.59 11.33
N HIS A 287 4.36 -13.68 10.96
CA HIS A 287 4.96 -13.79 9.63
C HIS A 287 3.84 -13.80 8.57
N SER A 288 3.24 -12.64 8.36
CA SER A 288 2.44 -12.26 7.21
C SER A 288 3.03 -10.95 6.67
N LEU A 289 4.36 -10.93 6.48
CA LEU A 289 4.89 -10.25 5.30
C LEU A 289 4.06 -10.76 4.11
N PRO A 290 3.71 -9.92 3.13
CA PRO A 290 2.88 -10.34 2.00
C PRO A 290 3.36 -11.72 1.52
N PRO A 291 2.44 -12.71 1.37
CA PRO A 291 2.84 -14.07 1.07
C PRO A 291 3.69 -14.05 -0.19
N THR A 292 4.97 -14.37 -0.02
CA THR A 292 5.93 -14.46 -1.13
C THR A 292 5.51 -15.53 -2.13
#